data_AF-A0A3C1BDG7-F1
#
_entry.id   AF-A0A3C1BDG7-F1
#
_cell.length_a   1.000
_cell.length_b   1.000
_cell.length_c   1.000
_cell.angle_alpha   90.00
_cell.angle_beta   90.00
_cell.angle_gamma   90.00
#
_symmetry.space_group_name_H-M   'P 1'
#
loop_
_entity.id
_entity.type
_entity.pdbx_description
1 polymer ?
#
loop_
_entity_poly.entity_id
_entity_poly.type
_entity_poly.pdbx_seq_one_letter_code
_entity_poly.pdbx_strand_id
1 'polypeptide(L)'
;SSYNNGKVFFKADSDAIIVKGLISMLIDVLSGHTPDKIINASLDFIDRIGMHTHLAQTRSNGLRAMVKQMKDYAIAYKVIHI
;
A
#
# COMPACT_ATOMS: atom_id res chain seq x y z
N SER A 1 6.88 -2.00 -8.67
CA SER A 1 7.64 -2.08 -7.40
C SER A 1 9.04 -2.58 -7.70
N SER A 2 9.98 -2.44 -6.77
CA SER A 2 11.35 -2.96 -6.87
C SER A 2 11.81 -3.53 -5.52
N TYR A 3 12.79 -4.42 -5.54
CA TYR A 3 13.40 -5.00 -4.33
C TYR A 3 14.89 -4.67 -4.30
N ASN A 4 15.37 -4.10 -3.19
CA ASN A 4 16.77 -3.72 -3.01
C ASN A 4 17.16 -3.87 -1.54
N ASN A 5 18.29 -4.52 -1.26
CA ASN A 5 18.84 -4.69 0.09
C ASN A 5 17.81 -5.22 1.11
N GLY A 6 17.03 -6.24 0.73
CA GLY A 6 16.03 -6.82 1.62
C GLY A 6 14.72 -6.03 1.73
N LYS A 7 14.59 -4.91 1.01
CA LYS A 7 13.48 -3.95 1.15
C LYS A 7 12.71 -3.77 -0.14
N VAL A 8 11.40 -3.61 -0.03
CA VAL A 8 10.50 -3.34 -1.17
C VAL A 8 10.27 -1.83 -1.30
N PHE A 9 10.28 -1.33 -2.53
CA PHE A 9 9.98 0.05 -2.87
C PHE A 9 8.84 0.09 -3.88
N PHE A 10 7.86 0.96 -3.63
CA PHE A 10 6.69 1.11 -4.48
C PHE A 10 6.78 2.39 -5.33
N LYS A 11 6.24 2.31 -6.53
CA LYS A 11 6.00 3.43 -7.43
C LYS A 11 4.67 3.19 -8.13
N ALA A 12 3.82 4.20 -8.18
CA ALA A 12 2.54 4.19 -8.86
C ALA A 12 2.13 5.63 -9.18
N ASP A 13 1.24 5.80 -10.15
CA ASP A 13 0.69 7.10 -10.56
C ASP A 13 -0.79 6.94 -10.91
N SER A 14 -1.55 8.04 -10.92
CA SER A 14 -2.97 8.07 -11.27
C SER A 14 -3.39 9.44 -11.79
N ASP A 15 -4.26 9.46 -12.80
CA ASP A 15 -4.84 10.70 -13.35
C ASP A 15 -5.82 11.38 -12.37
N ALA A 16 -6.38 10.62 -11.43
CA ALA A 16 -7.31 11.16 -10.44
C ALA A 16 -6.54 11.71 -9.21
N ILE A 17 -6.66 13.02 -8.97
CA ILE A 17 -5.89 13.73 -7.91
C ILE A 17 -6.08 13.12 -6.51
N ILE A 18 -7.30 12.69 -6.17
CA ILE A 18 -7.59 12.05 -4.87
C ILE A 18 -6.90 10.69 -4.80
N VAL A 19 -6.98 9.89 -5.86
CA VAL A 19 -6.35 8.55 -5.91
C VAL A 19 -4.83 8.69 -5.83
N LYS A 20 -4.26 9.68 -6.52
CA LYS A 20 -2.84 10.01 -6.47
C LYS A 20 -2.38 10.31 -5.04
N GLY A 21 -3.13 11.15 -4.30
CA GLY A 21 -2.82 11.45 -2.90
C GLY A 21 -2.82 10.20 -2.00
N LEU A 22 -3.80 9.30 -2.18
CA LEU A 22 -3.88 8.05 -1.42
C LEU A 22 -2.74 7.09 -1.75
N ILE A 23 -2.40 6.97 -3.04
CA ILE A 23 -1.27 6.17 -3.49
C ILE A 23 0.04 6.70 -2.90
N SER A 24 0.28 8.02 -2.95
CA SER A 24 1.48 8.63 -2.36
C SER A 24 1.60 8.31 -0.87
N MET A 25 0.51 8.46 -0.11
CA MET A 25 0.49 8.11 1.32
C MET A 25 0.85 6.63 1.55
N LEU A 26 0.27 5.71 0.78
CA LEU A 26 0.57 4.28 0.92
C LEU A 26 2.02 3.95 0.54
N ILE A 27 2.55 4.57 -0.52
CA ILE A 27 3.94 4.41 -0.94
C ILE A 27 4.88 4.86 0.18
N ASP A 28 4.63 6.01 0.80
CA ASP A 28 5.46 6.56 1.87
C ASP A 28 5.46 5.66 3.11
N VAL A 29 4.29 5.09 3.46
CA VAL A 29 4.16 4.22 4.62
C VAL A 29 4.80 2.85 4.41
N LEU A 30 4.66 2.25 3.22
CA LEU A 30 5.04 0.85 2.99
C LEU A 30 6.42 0.67 2.33
N SER A 31 6.92 1.66 1.60
CA SER A 31 8.24 1.55 0.96
C SER A 31 9.38 1.51 1.97
N GLY A 32 10.50 0.90 1.61
CA GLY A 32 11.69 0.79 2.46
C GLY A 32 11.59 -0.25 3.57
N HIS A 33 10.53 -1.04 3.58
CA HIS A 33 10.29 -2.13 4.53
C HIS A 33 10.58 -3.49 3.92
N THR A 34 10.87 -4.48 4.77
CA THR A 34 11.02 -5.87 4.32
C THR A 34 9.66 -6.42 3.89
N PRO A 35 9.63 -7.45 3.00
CA PRO A 35 8.39 -8.11 2.62
C PRO A 35 7.53 -8.53 3.80
N ASP A 36 8.13 -9.14 4.83
CA ASP A 36 7.44 -9.54 6.05
C ASP A 36 6.79 -8.39 6.81
N LYS A 37 7.47 -7.26 6.94
CA LYS A 37 6.89 -6.07 7.59
C LYS A 37 5.69 -5.54 6.81
N ILE A 38 5.74 -5.57 5.47
CA ILE A 38 4.64 -5.08 4.63
C ILE A 38 3.44 -6.03 4.70
N ILE A 39 3.67 -7.35 4.65
CA ILE A 39 2.61 -8.36 4.74
C ILE A 39 1.87 -8.24 6.08
N ASN A 40 2.63 -8.13 7.17
CA ASN A 40 2.11 -8.05 8.53
C ASN A 40 1.71 -6.63 8.95
N ALA A 41 1.90 -5.61 8.11
CA ALA A 41 1.51 -4.24 8.43
C ALA A 41 0.00 -4.19 8.69
N SER A 42 -0.37 -3.76 9.90
CA SER A 42 -1.74 -3.39 10.19
C SER A 42 -2.04 -2.04 9.56
N LEU A 43 -3.17 -1.96 8.87
CA LEU A 43 -3.59 -0.76 8.17
C LEU A 43 -4.74 -0.06 8.90
N ASP A 44 -4.88 -0.32 10.20
CA ASP A 44 -5.85 0.35 11.08
C ASP A 44 -5.72 1.88 11.03
N PHE A 45 -4.56 2.40 10.64
CA PHE A 45 -4.37 3.83 10.45
C PHE A 45 -5.33 4.40 9.39
N ILE A 46 -5.69 3.64 8.36
CA ILE A 46 -6.66 4.01 7.33
C ILE A 46 -8.03 4.30 7.96
N ASP A 47 -8.42 3.47 8.92
CA ASP A 47 -9.67 3.65 9.64
C ASP A 47 -9.58 4.84 10.61
N ARG A 48 -8.41 5.05 11.22
CA ARG A 48 -8.14 6.15 12.16
C ARG A 48 -8.02 7.53 11.53
N ILE A 49 -7.59 7.64 10.27
CA ILE A 49 -7.51 8.94 9.56
C ILE A 49 -8.90 9.48 9.14
N GLY A 50 -9.99 8.85 9.58
CA GLY A 50 -11.35 9.33 9.28
C GLY A 50 -11.72 9.19 7.81
N MET A 51 -11.01 8.34 7.06
CA MET A 51 -11.33 8.05 5.67
C MET A 51 -12.71 7.38 5.54
N HIS A 52 -13.16 6.64 6.56
CA HIS A 52 -14.52 6.08 6.60
C HIS A 52 -15.62 7.15 6.68
N THR A 53 -15.36 8.32 7.26
CA THR A 53 -16.34 9.42 7.40
C THR A 53 -16.38 10.38 6.21
N HIS A 54 -15.34 10.42 5.37
CA HIS A 54 -15.21 11.38 4.25
C HIS A 54 -15.15 10.74 2.86
N LEU A 55 -15.19 9.40 2.78
CA LEU A 55 -15.18 8.68 1.51
C LEU A 55 -16.45 7.87 1.35
N ALA A 56 -17.17 8.12 0.26
CA ALA A 56 -18.22 7.24 -0.21
C ALA A 56 -17.71 5.79 -0.28
N GLN A 57 -18.58 4.80 0.00
CA GLN A 57 -18.24 3.37 0.10
C GLN A 57 -17.33 2.85 -1.03
N THR A 58 -17.50 3.35 -2.26
CA THR A 58 -16.70 2.97 -3.43
C THR A 58 -15.21 3.33 -3.31
N ARG A 59 -14.89 4.44 -2.65
CA ARG A 59 -13.51 4.92 -2.48
C ARG A 59 -12.77 4.15 -1.37
N SER A 60 -13.47 3.71 -0.33
CA SER A 60 -12.93 2.80 0.70
C SER A 60 -12.53 1.44 0.09
N ASN A 61 -13.35 0.90 -0.82
CA ASN A 61 -13.04 -0.35 -1.50
C ASN A 61 -11.79 -0.24 -2.39
N GLY A 62 -11.65 0.87 -3.12
CA GLY A 62 -10.46 1.13 -3.94
C GLY A 62 -9.17 1.15 -3.10
N LEU A 63 -9.20 1.80 -1.93
CA LEU A 63 -8.05 1.82 -1.03
C LEU A 63 -7.68 0.42 -0.52
N ARG A 64 -8.66 -0.37 -0.08
CA ARG A 64 -8.44 -1.76 0.35
C ARG A 64 -7.86 -2.62 -0.77
N ALA A 65 -8.30 -2.41 -2.01
CA ALA A 65 -7.75 -3.11 -3.17
C ALA A 65 -6.29 -2.73 -3.45
N MET A 66 -5.95 -1.43 -3.40
CA MET A 66 -4.56 -0.96 -3.57
C MET A 66 -3.63 -1.54 -2.51
N VAL A 67 -4.08 -1.50 -1.26
CA VAL A 67 -3.41 -2.12 -0.11
C VAL A 67 -3.14 -3.62 -0.35
N LYS A 68 -4.18 -4.35 -0.77
CA LYS A 68 -4.06 -5.79 -1.04
C LYS A 68 -3.02 -6.03 -2.13
N GLN A 69 -3.06 -5.26 -3.21
CA GLN A 69 -2.12 -5.36 -4.31
C GLN A 69 -0.66 -5.12 -3.86
N MET A 70 -0.43 -4.13 -3.00
CA MET A 70 0.91 -3.87 -2.45
C MET A 70 1.43 -5.02 -1.58
N LYS A 71 0.55 -5.64 -0.78
CA LYS A 71 0.89 -6.85 -0.01
C LYS A 71 1.17 -8.05 -0.92
N ASP A 72 0.38 -8.25 -1.98
CA ASP A 72 0.59 -9.31 -2.95
C ASP A 72 1.98 -9.18 -3.62
N TYR A 73 2.42 -7.96 -3.95
CA TYR A 73 3.79 -7.72 -4.43
C TYR A 73 4.85 -8.07 -3.38
N ALA A 74 4.63 -7.73 -2.11
CA ALA A 74 5.55 -8.10 -1.05
C ALA A 74 5.66 -9.63 -0.90
N ILE A 75 4.54 -10.35 -0.98
CA ILE A 75 4.54 -11.83 -0.98
C ILE A 75 5.36 -12.36 -2.15
N ALA A 76 5.15 -11.84 -3.36
CA ALA A 76 5.92 -12.25 -4.54
C ALA A 76 7.43 -12.03 -4.34
N TYR A 77 7.84 -10.87 -3.82
CA TYR A 77 9.26 -10.62 -3.52
C TYR A 77 9.80 -11.55 -2.46
N LYS A 78 9.00 -11.86 -1.42
CA LYS A 78 9.37 -12.82 -0.40
C LYS A 78 9.63 -14.19 -1.01
N VAL A 79 8.69 -14.72 -1.80
CA VAL A 79 8.80 -16.06 -2.41
C VAL A 79 9.97 -16.17 -3.37
N ILE A 80 10.26 -15.13 -4.16
CA ILE A 80 11.33 -15.15 -5.18
C ILE A 80 12.73 -15.04 -4.54
N HIS A 81 12.85 -14.44 -3.35
CA HIS A 81 14.14 -14.15 -2.71
C HIS A 81 14.33 -14.91 -1.37
N ILE A 82 13.49 -15.90 -1.09
CA ILE A 82 13.76 -16.99 -0.13
C ILE A 82 14.61 -18.03 -0.85
#